data_AF-A0A660VB20-F1
#
_entry.id   AF-A0A660VB20-F1
#
_cell.length_a   1.000
_cell.length_b   1.000
_cell.length_c   1.000
_cell.angle_alpha   90.00
_cell.angle_beta   90.00
_cell.angle_gamma   90.00
#
_symmetry.space_group_name_H-M   'P 1'
#
loop_
_entity.id
_entity.type
_entity.pdbx_description
1 polymer ?
#
loop_
_entity_poly.entity_id
_entity_poly.type
_entity_poly.pdbx_seq_one_letter_code
_entity_poly.pdbx_strand_id
1 'polypeptide(L)'
;MVRETTSPTGSKGFTLLELLVVILIIGMLMGIGVGVTVSLTRSQEFAATAASYRAFVVLAGAGARLTHSPTAIKAVPQQNRAFYLRTVETLFFRFEDLASGRETIYSAYGIPATCHNVFPTAGVVGVGAEFGTNPQLKLADSYISVAPGHIKNPAQGLYLSVWLYPGDFRSGRFLSLRREVTGEGLPRWHNFRQMQENELRFAVVCRRDCFFLYLTESYALEFGFYNGENGYFRTRCNVIRPNVWQLVEVAYDGAKLDMRVDGISLSVFYVDEGQLVPLDCVGKEKLRRALPERVPVLQEPLTISAPAFSFYGAMDEVRVGGIVVEQSFSPPNASLMHHPVIGPETGYKPEWVHFGADGRLDPRYHATEAQLLLTNNPYYKPKKPVVFEAMRKGGVLSKPPDYEEFARKKREERATPQSKVALVRVLPSGAVLLEVYKWDEVMAAEAEQ
;
A
#
# COMPACT_ATOMS: atom_id res chain seq x y z
N MET A 1 45.14 42.38 83.77
CA MET A 1 44.92 41.17 82.95
C MET A 1 43.49 41.19 82.44
N VAL A 2 43.38 41.19 81.11
CA VAL A 2 42.23 40.93 80.22
C VAL A 2 40.82 41.27 80.73
N ARG A 3 40.28 42.39 80.22
CA ARG A 3 38.87 42.77 80.27
C ARG A 3 38.25 42.34 78.94
N GLU A 4 37.53 41.23 78.91
CA GLU A 4 36.71 40.83 77.75
C GLU A 4 35.43 41.67 77.73
N THR A 5 35.30 42.50 76.69
CA THR A 5 34.08 43.21 76.34
C THR A 5 33.28 42.37 75.36
N THR A 6 32.29 41.62 75.86
CA THR A 6 31.27 40.98 75.02
C THR A 6 30.26 42.05 74.58
N SER A 7 30.28 42.41 73.29
CA SER A 7 29.23 43.23 72.69
C SER A 7 27.94 42.41 72.57
N PRO A 8 26.76 42.94 72.96
CA PRO A 8 25.49 42.30 72.65
C PRO A 8 25.22 42.46 71.14
N THR A 9 25.44 41.41 70.36
CA THR A 9 24.95 41.33 68.98
C THR A 9 23.43 41.32 69.02
N GLY A 10 22.82 42.46 68.71
CA GLY A 10 21.37 42.61 68.62
C GLY A 10 20.79 41.59 67.64
N SER A 11 20.03 40.63 68.17
CA SER A 11 19.20 39.73 67.39
C SER A 11 18.08 40.56 66.74
N LYS A 12 18.32 41.05 65.52
CA LYS A 12 17.24 41.58 64.67
C LYS A 12 16.32 40.41 64.34
N GLY A 13 15.19 40.32 65.03
CA GLY A 13 14.14 39.36 64.71
C GLY A 13 13.65 39.62 63.29
N PHE A 14 13.58 38.56 62.48
CA PHE A 14 13.01 38.62 61.14
C PHE A 14 11.58 39.15 61.23
N THR A 15 11.29 40.20 60.48
CA THR A 15 9.92 40.72 60.41
C THR A 15 9.05 39.73 59.64
N LEU A 16 7.79 39.54 60.06
CA LEU A 16 6.84 38.64 59.41
C LEU A 16 6.67 38.98 57.91
N LEU A 17 6.87 40.25 57.57
CA LEU A 17 6.89 40.77 56.20
C LEU A 17 8.10 40.26 55.39
N GLU A 18 9.31 40.24 55.95
CA GLU A 18 10.49 39.64 55.30
C GLU A 18 10.28 38.15 55.01
N LEU A 19 9.71 37.40 55.95
CA LEU A 19 9.42 35.97 55.75
C LEU A 19 8.45 35.75 54.58
N LEU A 20 7.41 36.59 54.48
CA LEU A 20 6.42 36.49 53.41
C LEU A 20 7.03 36.83 52.04
N VAL A 21 7.91 37.84 51.98
CA VAL A 21 8.66 38.19 50.75
C VAL A 21 9.57 37.04 50.32
N VAL A 22 10.27 36.40 51.25
CA VAL A 22 11.14 35.25 50.94
C VAL A 22 10.34 34.08 50.39
N ILE A 23 9.19 33.74 51.00
CA ILE A 23 8.31 32.67 50.51
C ILE A 23 7.77 32.99 49.10
N LEU A 24 7.41 34.25 48.85
CA LEU A 24 6.94 34.71 47.54
C LEU A 24 8.03 34.57 46.46
N ILE A 25 9.27 34.98 46.77
CA ILE A 25 10.40 34.82 45.84
C ILE A 25 10.68 33.34 45.58
N ILE A 26 10.70 32.49 46.60
CA ILE A 26 10.90 31.04 46.45
C ILE A 26 9.78 30.44 45.59
N GLY A 27 8.52 30.82 45.81
CA GLY A 27 7.38 30.37 45.00
C GLY A 27 7.51 30.78 43.53
N MET A 28 7.98 32.01 43.27
CA MET A 28 8.19 32.51 41.92
C MET A 28 9.34 31.77 41.21
N LEU A 29 10.46 31.54 41.92
CA LEU A 29 11.61 30.79 41.40
C LEU A 29 11.26 29.32 41.12
N MET A 30 10.48 28.68 42.01
CA MET A 30 9.97 27.32 41.77
C MET A 30 9.02 27.27 40.58
N GLY A 31 8.09 28.22 40.45
CA GLY A 31 7.18 28.29 39.30
C GLY A 31 7.91 28.42 37.97
N ILE A 32 8.96 29.26 37.91
CA ILE A 32 9.81 29.42 36.72
C ILE A 32 10.62 28.13 36.47
N GLY A 33 11.21 27.54 37.51
CA GLY A 33 12.00 26.31 37.40
C GLY A 33 11.19 25.13 36.87
N VAL A 34 9.97 24.92 37.39
CA VAL A 34 9.04 23.89 36.89
C VAL A 34 8.62 24.17 35.45
N GLY A 35 8.33 25.41 35.10
CA GLY A 35 7.97 25.79 33.72
C GLY A 35 9.08 25.50 32.70
N VAL A 36 10.33 25.83 33.02
CA VAL A 36 11.49 25.61 32.14
C VAL A 36 11.80 24.12 32.00
N THR A 37 11.79 23.37 33.09
CA THR A 37 12.05 21.91 33.06
C THR A 37 10.99 21.17 32.26
N VAL A 38 9.71 21.47 32.45
CA VAL A 38 8.61 20.88 31.66
C VAL A 38 8.71 21.25 30.17
N SER A 39 9.16 22.46 29.85
CA SER A 39 9.36 22.88 28.45
C SER A 39 10.53 22.13 27.79
N LEU A 40 11.65 21.96 28.51
CA LEU A 40 12.82 21.25 28.03
C LEU A 40 12.55 19.75 27.81
N THR A 41 11.85 19.10 28.75
CA THR A 41 11.51 17.68 28.62
C THR A 41 10.60 17.43 27.42
N ARG A 42 9.53 18.23 27.23
CA ARG A 42 8.63 18.12 26.07
C ARG A 42 9.35 18.30 24.73
N SER A 43 10.29 19.23 24.65
CA SER A 43 11.08 19.44 23.44
C SER A 43 11.99 18.24 23.12
N GLN A 44 12.61 17.66 24.15
CA GLN A 44 13.45 16.47 24.00
C GLN A 44 12.63 15.23 23.64
N GLU A 45 11.46 15.05 24.27
CA GLU A 45 10.51 13.97 23.95
C GLU A 45 10.08 14.01 22.49
N PHE A 46 9.69 15.19 21.97
CA PHE A 46 9.29 15.30 20.57
C PHE A 46 10.45 14.98 19.61
N ALA A 47 11.66 15.46 19.91
CA ALA A 47 12.85 15.15 19.10
C ALA A 47 13.14 13.64 19.09
N ALA A 48 12.98 12.96 20.23
CA ALA A 48 13.11 11.51 20.33
C ALA A 48 12.02 10.76 19.55
N THR A 49 10.77 11.21 19.60
CA THR A 49 9.66 10.67 18.79
C THR A 49 9.94 10.83 17.30
N ALA A 50 10.42 12.01 16.87
CA ALA A 50 10.77 12.28 15.48
C ALA A 50 11.95 11.41 14.99
N ALA A 51 12.98 11.26 15.82
CA ALA A 51 14.10 10.36 15.54
C ALA A 51 13.66 8.89 15.44
N SER A 52 12.75 8.45 16.31
CA SER A 52 12.17 7.10 16.27
C SER A 52 11.36 6.86 14.99
N TYR A 53 10.59 7.86 14.55
CA TYR A 53 9.86 7.78 13.29
C TYR A 53 10.79 7.73 12.07
N ARG A 54 11.85 8.53 12.07
CA ARG A 54 12.91 8.44 11.05
C ARG A 54 13.54 7.04 11.03
N ALA A 55 13.86 6.48 12.20
CA ALA A 55 14.42 5.12 12.31
C ALA A 55 13.44 4.06 11.78
N PHE A 56 12.14 4.21 12.06
CA PHE A 56 11.09 3.37 11.49
C PHE A 56 11.05 3.44 9.95
N VAL A 57 11.25 4.63 9.38
CA VAL A 57 11.34 4.81 7.92
C VAL A 57 12.61 4.16 7.33
N VAL A 58 13.75 4.35 8.00
CA VAL A 58 15.02 3.70 7.62
C VAL A 58 14.90 2.18 7.66
N LEU A 59 14.20 1.63 8.67
CA LEU A 59 13.98 0.20 8.81
C LEU A 59 13.21 -0.38 7.62
N ALA A 60 12.18 0.31 7.11
CA ALA A 60 11.43 -0.15 5.94
C ALA A 60 12.32 -0.24 4.68
N GLY A 61 13.15 0.78 4.44
CA GLY A 61 14.10 0.78 3.32
C GLY A 61 15.23 -0.25 3.49
N ALA A 62 15.75 -0.44 4.70
CA ALA A 62 16.72 -1.48 4.98
C ALA A 62 16.12 -2.89 4.85
N GLY A 63 14.89 -3.08 5.31
CA GLY A 63 14.14 -4.31 5.16
C GLY A 63 13.98 -4.70 3.69
N ALA A 64 13.67 -3.74 2.81
CA ALA A 64 13.56 -3.99 1.39
C ALA A 64 14.85 -4.58 0.78
N ARG A 65 16.02 -4.01 1.14
CA ARG A 65 17.33 -4.53 0.73
C ARG A 65 17.59 -5.93 1.25
N LEU A 66 17.37 -6.14 2.55
CA LEU A 66 17.68 -7.40 3.23
C LEU A 66 16.84 -8.55 2.68
N THR A 67 15.59 -8.29 2.29
CA THR A 67 14.69 -9.31 1.77
C THR A 67 14.61 -9.34 0.26
N HIS A 68 15.35 -8.47 -0.45
CA HIS A 68 15.23 -8.27 -1.90
C HIS A 68 13.78 -8.14 -2.38
N SER A 69 12.94 -7.46 -1.59
CA SER A 69 11.50 -7.36 -1.85
C SER A 69 11.03 -5.93 -1.60
N PRO A 70 10.16 -5.36 -2.45
CA PRO A 70 9.59 -4.05 -2.21
C PRO A 70 8.91 -3.96 -0.84
N THR A 71 9.01 -2.77 -0.24
CA THR A 71 8.32 -2.44 1.01
C THR A 71 7.59 -1.11 0.88
N ALA A 72 6.68 -0.84 1.81
CA ALA A 72 6.01 0.43 1.88
C ALA A 72 5.80 0.89 3.32
N ILE A 73 5.60 2.19 3.51
CA ILE A 73 5.13 2.79 4.74
C ILE A 73 3.80 3.44 4.43
N LYS A 74 2.78 3.12 5.21
CA LYS A 74 1.47 3.76 5.18
C LYS A 74 1.27 4.56 6.46
N ALA A 75 1.36 5.88 6.39
CA ALA A 75 0.97 6.79 7.44
C ALA A 75 -0.55 7.04 7.38
N VAL A 76 -1.25 6.85 8.50
CA VAL A 76 -2.69 7.08 8.65
C VAL A 76 -2.89 8.14 9.75
N PRO A 77 -2.82 9.44 9.40
CA PRO A 77 -2.92 10.53 10.37
C PRO A 77 -4.14 10.47 11.29
N GLN A 78 -5.29 10.06 10.76
CA GLN A 78 -6.55 9.99 11.53
C GLN A 78 -6.52 8.94 12.64
N GLN A 79 -5.70 7.89 12.48
CA GLN A 79 -5.46 6.87 13.49
C GLN A 79 -4.22 7.16 14.33
N ASN A 80 -3.48 8.22 13.98
CA ASN A 80 -2.15 8.52 14.49
C ASN A 80 -1.22 7.29 14.47
N ARG A 81 -1.24 6.55 13.35
CA ARG A 81 -0.46 5.32 13.16
C ARG A 81 0.22 5.30 11.82
N ALA A 82 1.44 4.79 11.78
CA ALA A 82 2.14 4.43 10.56
C ALA A 82 2.41 2.92 10.54
N PHE A 83 2.34 2.32 9.37
CA PHE A 83 2.50 0.88 9.17
C PHE A 83 3.65 0.63 8.20
N TYR A 84 4.61 -0.20 8.60
CA TYR A 84 5.64 -0.75 7.73
C TYR A 84 5.05 -2.01 7.11
N LEU A 85 4.84 -1.97 5.80
CA LEU A 85 4.28 -3.02 4.99
C LEU A 85 5.41 -3.73 4.22
N ARG A 86 5.38 -5.05 4.20
CA ARG A 86 6.31 -5.89 3.45
C ARG A 86 5.55 -6.91 2.63
N THR A 87 6.04 -7.19 1.43
CA THR A 87 5.60 -8.36 0.66
C THR A 87 6.25 -9.62 1.22
N VAL A 88 5.44 -10.57 1.65
CA VAL A 88 5.85 -11.91 2.09
C VAL A 88 5.35 -12.91 1.06
N GLU A 89 6.28 -13.54 0.37
CA GLU A 89 5.99 -14.65 -0.54
C GLU A 89 5.53 -15.86 0.29
N THR A 90 4.36 -16.41 -0.02
CA THR A 90 3.79 -17.57 0.69
C THR A 90 3.81 -18.83 -0.18
N LEU A 91 3.93 -18.65 -1.49
CA LEU A 91 3.97 -19.70 -2.49
C LEU A 91 4.92 -19.31 -3.60
N PHE A 92 5.77 -20.24 -4.00
CA PHE A 92 6.64 -20.08 -5.16
C PHE A 92 6.82 -21.42 -5.86
N PHE A 93 6.30 -21.55 -7.09
CA PHE A 93 6.50 -22.74 -7.91
C PHE A 93 7.56 -22.49 -8.97
N ARG A 94 8.57 -23.38 -8.98
CA ARG A 94 9.46 -23.63 -10.11
C ARG A 94 9.14 -25.03 -10.59
N PHE A 95 8.76 -25.21 -11.85
CA PHE A 95 8.11 -26.43 -12.30
C PHE A 95 9.10 -27.56 -12.66
N GLU A 96 10.28 -27.57 -12.05
CA GLU A 96 11.34 -28.57 -12.27
C GLU A 96 10.85 -30.01 -12.03
N ASP A 97 9.97 -30.19 -11.04
CA ASP A 97 9.37 -31.50 -10.73
C ASP A 97 8.52 -32.05 -11.90
N LEU A 98 7.98 -31.21 -12.79
CA LEU A 98 7.18 -31.67 -13.93
C LEU A 98 8.01 -32.52 -14.91
N ALA A 99 9.31 -32.26 -15.03
CA ALA A 99 10.19 -33.05 -15.89
C ALA A 99 10.32 -34.51 -15.42
N SER A 100 10.01 -34.80 -14.15
CA SER A 100 10.00 -36.15 -13.60
C SER A 100 8.74 -36.96 -13.92
N GLY A 101 7.72 -36.33 -14.55
CA GLY A 101 6.45 -36.98 -14.88
C GLY A 101 5.57 -37.31 -13.67
N ARG A 102 5.83 -36.70 -12.52
CA ARG A 102 5.02 -36.87 -11.31
C ARG A 102 3.74 -36.04 -11.40
N GLU A 103 2.64 -36.60 -10.92
CA GLU A 103 1.35 -35.88 -10.78
C GLU A 103 1.39 -34.84 -9.66
N THR A 104 2.28 -34.99 -8.67
CA THR A 104 2.46 -34.05 -7.57
C THR A 104 3.79 -33.33 -7.71
N ILE A 105 3.74 -32.00 -7.66
CA ILE A 105 4.90 -31.12 -7.61
C ILE A 105 4.95 -30.39 -6.27
N TYR A 106 6.11 -29.84 -5.94
CA TYR A 106 6.29 -29.08 -4.71
C TYR A 106 6.71 -27.64 -4.99
N SER A 107 6.17 -26.72 -4.20
CA SER A 107 6.67 -25.35 -4.19
C SER A 107 8.08 -25.30 -3.59
N ALA A 108 8.79 -24.19 -3.78
CA ALA A 108 10.07 -23.92 -3.13
C ALA A 108 10.01 -23.97 -1.58
N TYR A 109 8.80 -23.94 -1.01
CA TYR A 109 8.53 -24.05 0.42
C TYR A 109 7.96 -25.41 0.83
N GLY A 110 8.00 -26.41 -0.05
CA GLY A 110 7.52 -27.76 0.22
C GLY A 110 5.98 -27.90 0.25
N ILE A 111 5.24 -26.94 -0.31
CA ILE A 111 3.78 -27.01 -0.40
C ILE A 111 3.42 -27.89 -1.60
N PRO A 112 2.68 -29.00 -1.41
CA PRO A 112 2.33 -29.88 -2.51
C PRO A 112 1.23 -29.29 -3.39
N ALA A 113 1.29 -29.58 -4.69
CA ALA A 113 0.22 -29.31 -5.63
C ALA A 113 0.06 -30.46 -6.64
N THR A 114 -1.19 -30.71 -7.03
CA THR A 114 -1.56 -31.76 -7.99
C THR A 114 -1.73 -31.16 -9.38
N CYS A 115 -1.06 -31.75 -10.36
CA CYS A 115 -1.12 -31.37 -11.76
C CYS A 115 -2.19 -32.17 -12.48
N HIS A 116 -3.06 -31.49 -13.23
CA HIS A 116 -4.09 -32.09 -14.06
C HIS A 116 -3.86 -31.66 -15.50
N ASN A 117 -3.48 -32.60 -16.38
CA ASN A 117 -3.23 -32.34 -17.80
C ASN A 117 -2.24 -31.19 -18.07
N VAL A 118 -1.18 -31.11 -17.27
CA VAL A 118 -0.09 -30.11 -17.40
C VAL A 118 1.16 -30.81 -17.88
N PHE A 119 1.87 -30.19 -18.83
CA PHE A 119 3.06 -30.79 -19.43
C PHE A 119 4.29 -29.93 -19.16
N PRO A 120 5.49 -30.53 -18.99
CA PRO A 120 6.72 -29.76 -18.88
C PRO A 120 7.06 -29.11 -20.23
N THR A 121 7.51 -27.87 -20.20
CA THR A 121 8.03 -27.14 -21.37
C THR A 121 9.24 -26.30 -21.00
N ALA A 122 9.90 -25.67 -21.97
CA ALA A 122 11.03 -24.79 -21.69
C ALA A 122 10.54 -23.51 -20.99
N GLY A 123 11.00 -23.29 -19.75
CA GLY A 123 10.69 -22.11 -18.95
C GLY A 123 11.59 -20.92 -19.27
N VAL A 124 11.34 -19.79 -18.58
CA VAL A 124 12.29 -18.67 -18.51
C VAL A 124 13.52 -19.08 -17.72
N VAL A 125 13.29 -19.87 -16.66
CA VAL A 125 14.33 -20.47 -15.84
C VAL A 125 14.04 -21.96 -15.72
N GLY A 126 14.76 -22.78 -16.48
CA GLY A 126 14.61 -24.24 -16.40
C GLY A 126 13.30 -24.72 -17.02
N VAL A 127 12.44 -25.35 -16.21
CA VAL A 127 11.20 -26.00 -16.68
C VAL A 127 9.97 -25.16 -16.34
N GLY A 128 9.18 -24.84 -17.37
CA GLY A 128 7.86 -24.22 -17.27
C GLY A 128 6.72 -25.24 -17.31
N ALA A 129 5.53 -24.80 -16.95
CA ALA A 129 4.29 -25.57 -17.03
C ALA A 129 3.48 -25.16 -18.26
N GLU A 130 3.28 -26.05 -19.21
CA GLU A 130 2.40 -25.85 -20.36
C GLU A 130 0.97 -26.28 -20.02
N PHE A 131 0.05 -25.33 -20.21
CA PHE A 131 -1.38 -25.47 -20.00
C PHE A 131 -2.12 -25.41 -21.34
N GLY A 132 -3.23 -26.15 -21.38
CA GLY A 132 -4.16 -26.11 -22.49
C GLY A 132 -4.18 -27.42 -23.28
N THR A 133 -5.13 -27.48 -24.21
CA THR A 133 -5.52 -28.69 -24.93
C THR A 133 -4.34 -29.27 -25.71
N ASN A 134 -3.90 -30.46 -25.29
CA ASN A 134 -3.39 -31.42 -26.28
C ASN A 134 -4.53 -31.62 -27.31
N PRO A 135 -4.35 -31.23 -28.58
CA PRO A 135 -5.41 -31.32 -29.59
C PRO A 135 -5.86 -32.76 -29.83
N GLN A 136 -5.01 -33.74 -29.48
CA GLN A 136 -5.33 -35.15 -29.57
C GLN A 136 -6.23 -35.61 -28.41
N LEU A 137 -6.17 -34.95 -27.25
CA LEU A 137 -6.91 -35.35 -26.06
C LEU A 137 -8.24 -34.62 -25.87
N LYS A 138 -8.45 -33.46 -26.52
CA LYS A 138 -9.67 -32.63 -26.37
C LYS A 138 -10.00 -32.26 -24.91
N LEU A 139 -8.98 -32.19 -24.04
CA LEU A 139 -9.16 -31.95 -22.61
C LEU A 139 -9.10 -30.46 -22.28
N ALA A 140 -10.21 -29.90 -21.81
CA ALA A 140 -10.36 -28.49 -21.47
C ALA A 140 -9.97 -28.14 -20.02
N ASP A 141 -9.39 -29.08 -19.26
CA ASP A 141 -9.19 -29.04 -17.81
C ASP A 141 -7.71 -29.12 -17.39
N SER A 142 -6.86 -28.27 -17.96
CA SER A 142 -5.44 -28.18 -17.62
C SER A 142 -5.20 -27.17 -16.49
N TYR A 143 -4.82 -27.64 -15.31
CA TYR A 143 -4.58 -26.80 -14.14
C TYR A 143 -3.71 -27.47 -13.08
N ILE A 144 -3.17 -26.67 -12.16
CA ILE A 144 -2.46 -27.14 -10.97
C ILE A 144 -3.27 -26.72 -9.75
N SER A 145 -3.63 -27.68 -8.90
CA SER A 145 -4.38 -27.46 -7.66
C SER A 145 -3.43 -27.49 -6.46
N VAL A 146 -3.28 -26.37 -5.78
CA VAL A 146 -2.44 -26.27 -4.58
C VAL A 146 -3.20 -26.80 -3.37
N ALA A 147 -2.54 -27.62 -2.56
CA ALA A 147 -3.17 -28.21 -1.38
C ALA A 147 -3.78 -27.13 -0.45
N PRO A 148 -5.03 -27.31 0.00
CA PRO A 148 -5.72 -26.33 0.85
C PRO A 148 -5.01 -26.16 2.20
N GLY A 149 -5.26 -25.02 2.86
CA GLY A 149 -4.75 -24.74 4.21
C GLY A 149 -3.28 -24.28 4.29
N HIS A 150 -2.48 -24.42 3.23
CA HIS A 150 -1.08 -23.98 3.22
C HIS A 150 -0.91 -22.48 2.94
N ILE A 151 -1.84 -21.89 2.18
CA ILE A 151 -1.82 -20.46 1.84
C ILE A 151 -2.72 -19.71 2.81
N LYS A 152 -2.13 -19.18 3.88
CA LYS A 152 -2.79 -18.21 4.74
C LYS A 152 -2.95 -16.92 3.95
N ASN A 153 -4.20 -16.48 3.77
CA ASN A 153 -4.43 -15.22 3.08
C ASN A 153 -3.78 -14.08 3.88
N PRO A 154 -2.95 -13.26 3.22
CA PRO A 154 -2.31 -12.14 3.87
C PRO A 154 -3.33 -11.10 4.31
N ALA A 155 -3.15 -10.61 5.54
CA ALA A 155 -4.17 -9.83 6.22
C ALA A 155 -4.45 -8.46 5.58
N GLN A 156 -3.47 -7.86 4.87
CA GLN A 156 -3.58 -6.47 4.41
C GLN A 156 -3.67 -6.32 2.89
N GLY A 157 -3.08 -7.23 2.11
CA GLY A 157 -3.05 -7.11 0.65
C GLY A 157 -2.47 -8.33 -0.05
N LEU A 158 -2.56 -8.37 -1.38
CA LEU A 158 -2.17 -9.48 -2.24
C LEU A 158 -0.97 -9.10 -3.12
N TYR A 159 -0.07 -10.05 -3.35
CA TYR A 159 0.97 -9.95 -4.38
C TYR A 159 0.95 -11.21 -5.24
N LEU A 160 0.91 -11.04 -6.55
CA LEU A 160 1.03 -12.09 -7.56
C LEU A 160 2.16 -11.73 -8.51
N SER A 161 2.99 -12.70 -8.86
CA SER A 161 4.00 -12.55 -9.90
C SER A 161 4.13 -13.86 -10.67
N VAL A 162 4.11 -13.79 -11.99
CA VAL A 162 4.12 -14.96 -12.86
C VAL A 162 4.71 -14.61 -14.22
N TRP A 163 5.58 -15.47 -14.74
CA TRP A 163 5.95 -15.42 -16.15
C TRP A 163 4.88 -16.11 -16.97
N LEU A 164 4.39 -15.43 -18.01
CA LEU A 164 3.41 -15.96 -18.95
C LEU A 164 4.01 -16.08 -20.35
N TYR A 165 3.71 -17.18 -21.02
CA TYR A 165 3.93 -17.40 -22.44
C TYR A 165 2.59 -17.78 -23.07
N PRO A 166 1.71 -16.81 -23.36
CA PRO A 166 0.40 -17.13 -23.90
C PRO A 166 0.51 -17.58 -25.35
N GLY A 167 -0.32 -18.55 -25.74
CA GLY A 167 -0.42 -18.96 -27.13
C GLY A 167 -1.01 -17.85 -28.02
N ASP A 168 -0.90 -18.03 -29.33
CA ASP A 168 -1.55 -17.15 -30.29
C ASP A 168 -3.04 -17.48 -30.45
N PHE A 169 -3.89 -16.66 -29.84
CA PHE A 169 -5.35 -16.70 -29.89
C PHE A 169 -5.91 -16.30 -31.28
N ARG A 170 -5.05 -15.85 -32.19
CA ARG A 170 -5.42 -15.60 -33.60
C ARG A 170 -4.94 -16.72 -34.52
N SER A 171 -4.20 -17.69 -34.00
CA SER A 171 -3.73 -18.83 -34.79
C SER A 171 -4.91 -19.69 -35.27
N GLY A 172 -4.77 -20.29 -36.46
CA GLY A 172 -5.77 -21.22 -36.98
C GLY A 172 -6.06 -22.39 -36.03
N ARG A 173 -5.04 -22.85 -35.28
CA ARG A 173 -5.18 -23.90 -34.25
C ARG A 173 -6.11 -23.45 -33.13
N PHE A 174 -5.89 -22.27 -32.56
CA PHE A 174 -6.76 -21.74 -31.52
C PHE A 174 -8.18 -21.45 -32.03
N LEU A 175 -8.32 -20.89 -33.24
CA LEU A 175 -9.64 -20.60 -33.81
C LEU A 175 -10.47 -21.86 -34.06
N SER A 176 -9.83 -22.99 -34.41
CA SER A 176 -10.50 -24.29 -34.47
C SER A 176 -10.97 -24.75 -33.09
N LEU A 177 -10.12 -24.65 -32.07
CA LEU A 177 -10.48 -24.96 -30.68
C LEU A 177 -11.64 -24.08 -30.20
N ARG A 178 -11.57 -22.76 -30.44
CA ARG A 178 -12.65 -21.83 -30.11
C ARG A 178 -13.97 -22.27 -30.75
N ARG A 179 -13.96 -22.59 -32.05
CA ARG A 179 -15.16 -23.03 -32.76
C ARG A 179 -15.76 -24.31 -32.18
N GLU A 180 -14.93 -25.24 -31.71
CA GLU A 180 -15.40 -26.45 -31.04
C GLU A 180 -16.05 -26.15 -29.68
N VAL A 181 -15.49 -25.20 -28.92
CA VAL A 181 -15.97 -24.87 -27.56
C VAL A 181 -17.18 -23.95 -27.59
N THR A 182 -17.18 -22.91 -28.44
CA THR A 182 -18.22 -21.87 -28.46
C THR A 182 -19.21 -22.01 -29.61
N GLY A 183 -18.90 -22.84 -30.62
CA GLY A 183 -19.66 -22.90 -31.87
C GLY A 183 -19.37 -21.73 -32.83
N GLU A 184 -18.52 -20.77 -32.43
CA GLU A 184 -18.26 -19.54 -33.17
C GLU A 184 -16.83 -19.46 -33.72
N GLY A 185 -16.67 -18.81 -34.88
CA GLY A 185 -15.36 -18.57 -35.49
C GLY A 185 -14.61 -17.38 -34.87
N LEU A 186 -13.91 -16.61 -35.71
CA LEU A 186 -13.24 -15.38 -35.31
C LEU A 186 -14.25 -14.42 -34.66
N PRO A 187 -14.00 -13.96 -33.43
CA PRO A 187 -14.87 -12.98 -32.81
C PRO A 187 -14.90 -11.69 -33.63
N ARG A 188 -16.09 -11.15 -33.86
CA ARG A 188 -16.31 -9.83 -34.45
C ARG A 188 -17.03 -8.98 -33.42
N TRP A 189 -16.30 -8.07 -32.78
CA TRP A 189 -16.87 -7.17 -31.77
C TRP A 189 -17.06 -5.78 -32.37
N HIS A 190 -18.25 -5.20 -32.20
CA HIS A 190 -18.52 -3.83 -32.61
C HIS A 190 -18.41 -2.83 -31.45
N ASN A 191 -18.44 -3.31 -30.20
CA ASN A 191 -18.28 -2.51 -29.00
C ASN A 191 -17.71 -3.34 -27.83
N PHE A 192 -17.30 -2.67 -26.76
CA PHE A 192 -16.71 -3.32 -25.58
C PHE A 192 -17.67 -4.29 -24.88
N ARG A 193 -18.97 -3.97 -24.84
CA ARG A 193 -19.97 -4.84 -24.19
C ARG A 193 -20.06 -6.20 -24.89
N GLN A 194 -20.14 -6.22 -26.22
CA GLN A 194 -20.12 -7.44 -27.01
C GLN A 194 -18.81 -8.23 -26.83
N MET A 195 -17.68 -7.52 -26.72
CA MET A 195 -16.40 -8.16 -26.39
C MET A 195 -16.49 -8.81 -25.02
N GLN A 196 -16.89 -8.10 -23.97
CA GLN A 196 -16.96 -8.63 -22.61
C GLN A 196 -17.85 -9.88 -22.47
N GLU A 197 -18.98 -9.91 -23.19
CA GLU A 197 -19.95 -11.01 -23.15
C GLU A 197 -19.44 -12.27 -23.87
N ASN A 198 -18.65 -12.12 -24.95
CA ASN A 198 -18.28 -13.24 -25.84
C ASN A 198 -16.78 -13.59 -25.85
N GLU A 199 -15.96 -12.80 -25.16
CA GLU A 199 -14.52 -13.01 -25.07
C GLU A 199 -14.21 -14.15 -24.09
N LEU A 200 -13.34 -15.06 -24.54
CA LEU A 200 -12.86 -16.14 -23.68
C LEU A 200 -11.90 -15.60 -22.62
N ARG A 201 -11.98 -16.19 -21.43
CA ARG A 201 -11.14 -15.89 -20.28
C ARG A 201 -10.31 -17.11 -19.93
N PHE A 202 -9.04 -16.87 -19.66
CA PHE A 202 -8.04 -17.86 -19.34
C PHE A 202 -7.52 -17.56 -17.94
N ALA A 203 -7.78 -18.45 -16.99
CA ALA A 203 -7.30 -18.32 -15.63
C ALA A 203 -5.78 -18.37 -15.59
N VAL A 204 -5.16 -17.39 -14.95
CA VAL A 204 -3.72 -17.40 -14.69
C VAL A 204 -3.48 -17.96 -13.30
N VAL A 205 -4.03 -17.26 -12.30
CA VAL A 205 -4.08 -17.71 -10.91
C VAL A 205 -5.47 -17.38 -10.38
N CYS A 206 -6.10 -18.33 -9.73
CA CYS A 206 -7.42 -18.14 -9.14
C CYS A 206 -7.47 -18.79 -7.76
N ARG A 207 -8.16 -18.13 -6.83
CA ARG A 207 -8.64 -18.76 -5.61
C ARG A 207 -10.14 -18.53 -5.58
N ARG A 208 -10.89 -19.62 -5.78
CA ARG A 208 -12.35 -19.58 -5.87
C ARG A 208 -12.94 -18.81 -4.69
N ASP A 209 -13.92 -17.96 -4.98
CA ASP A 209 -14.61 -17.10 -4.03
C ASP A 209 -13.71 -16.08 -3.29
N CYS A 210 -12.42 -15.97 -3.66
CA CYS A 210 -11.47 -15.01 -3.07
C CYS A 210 -11.00 -13.96 -4.08
N PHE A 211 -10.15 -14.35 -5.03
CA PHE A 211 -9.61 -13.46 -6.06
C PHE A 211 -9.29 -14.23 -7.34
N PHE A 212 -9.13 -13.49 -8.43
CA PHE A 212 -8.70 -14.05 -9.71
C PHE A 212 -7.78 -13.09 -10.47
N LEU A 213 -6.88 -13.67 -11.25
CA LEU A 213 -6.13 -13.02 -12.31
C LEU A 213 -6.36 -13.81 -13.59
N TYR A 214 -6.98 -13.20 -14.58
CA TYR A 214 -7.29 -13.79 -15.88
C TYR A 214 -6.57 -13.06 -17.01
N LEU A 215 -6.24 -13.81 -18.06
CA LEU A 215 -5.86 -13.29 -19.36
C LEU A 215 -7.06 -13.47 -20.29
N THR A 216 -7.38 -12.45 -21.07
CA THR A 216 -8.50 -12.52 -22.02
C THR A 216 -8.00 -12.78 -23.45
N GLU A 217 -8.89 -13.22 -24.33
CA GLU A 217 -8.57 -13.47 -25.75
C GLU A 217 -8.03 -12.24 -26.51
N SER A 218 -8.38 -11.02 -26.09
CA SER A 218 -7.80 -9.78 -26.60
C SER A 218 -6.46 -9.41 -25.94
N TYR A 219 -5.86 -10.32 -25.18
CA TYR A 219 -4.63 -10.11 -24.41
C TYR A 219 -4.71 -8.95 -23.41
N ALA A 220 -5.89 -8.76 -22.80
CA ALA A 220 -6.05 -7.91 -21.63
C ALA A 220 -5.89 -8.74 -20.36
N LEU A 221 -5.43 -8.11 -19.28
CA LEU A 221 -5.45 -8.71 -17.96
C LEU A 221 -6.72 -8.27 -17.22
N GLU A 222 -7.38 -9.21 -16.57
CA GLU A 222 -8.49 -8.97 -15.65
C GLU A 222 -8.10 -9.41 -14.24
N PHE A 223 -8.37 -8.57 -13.25
CA PHE A 223 -8.13 -8.88 -11.85
C PHE A 223 -9.34 -8.47 -11.01
N GLY A 224 -9.70 -9.27 -10.01
CA GLY A 224 -10.81 -8.93 -9.13
C GLY A 224 -10.88 -9.81 -7.90
N PHE A 225 -11.78 -9.42 -7.00
CA PHE A 225 -12.16 -10.19 -5.83
C PHE A 225 -13.58 -10.72 -6.00
N TYR A 226 -13.84 -11.94 -5.54
CA TYR A 226 -15.20 -12.48 -5.51
C TYR A 226 -15.87 -12.04 -4.20
N ASN A 227 -16.59 -10.92 -4.25
CA ASN A 227 -17.22 -10.30 -3.08
C ASN A 227 -18.75 -10.18 -3.21
N GLY A 228 -19.35 -10.89 -4.18
CA GLY A 228 -20.77 -10.81 -4.49
C GLY A 228 -21.20 -9.59 -5.31
N GLU A 229 -20.28 -8.66 -5.60
CA GLU A 229 -20.50 -7.59 -6.58
C GLU A 229 -19.72 -7.88 -7.88
N ASN A 230 -20.31 -7.55 -9.02
CA ASN A 230 -19.77 -7.87 -10.35
C ASN A 230 -18.58 -6.99 -10.79
N GLY A 231 -17.95 -6.27 -9.86
CA GLY A 231 -16.89 -5.31 -10.14
C GLY A 231 -15.52 -5.98 -10.25
N TYR A 232 -14.85 -5.79 -11.38
CA TYR A 232 -13.47 -6.21 -11.57
C TYR A 232 -12.68 -5.16 -12.36
N PHE A 233 -11.38 -5.35 -12.39
CA PHE A 233 -10.41 -4.44 -12.99
C PHE A 233 -9.87 -5.05 -14.27
N ARG A 234 -9.71 -4.22 -15.29
CA ARG A 234 -9.24 -4.67 -16.59
C ARG A 234 -8.26 -3.67 -17.19
N THR A 235 -7.23 -4.18 -17.87
CA THR A 235 -6.28 -3.35 -18.63
C THR A 235 -6.81 -3.07 -20.05
N ARG A 236 -6.07 -2.29 -20.84
CA ARG A 236 -6.33 -2.24 -22.30
C ARG A 236 -6.05 -3.62 -22.94
N CYS A 237 -6.59 -3.83 -24.13
CA CYS A 237 -6.28 -5.00 -24.96
C CYS A 237 -4.81 -4.95 -25.44
N ASN A 238 -4.24 -6.11 -25.75
CA ASN A 238 -2.86 -6.28 -26.25
C ASN A 238 -1.78 -5.72 -25.31
N VAL A 239 -2.00 -5.74 -23.99
CA VAL A 239 -0.93 -5.46 -23.02
C VAL A 239 0.02 -6.64 -22.86
N ILE A 240 -0.47 -7.85 -23.14
CA ILE A 240 0.34 -9.06 -23.29
C ILE A 240 0.51 -9.38 -24.78
N ARG A 241 1.68 -9.90 -25.16
CA ARG A 241 2.05 -10.32 -26.50
C ARG A 241 2.05 -11.85 -26.56
N PRO A 242 1.47 -12.46 -27.62
CA PRO A 242 1.54 -13.90 -27.80
C PRO A 242 2.95 -14.39 -28.08
N ASN A 243 3.21 -15.65 -27.71
CA ASN A 243 4.43 -16.39 -28.01
C ASN A 243 5.72 -15.69 -27.52
N VAL A 244 5.63 -14.95 -26.42
CA VAL A 244 6.77 -14.31 -25.77
C VAL A 244 6.60 -14.44 -24.27
N TRP A 245 7.69 -14.77 -23.56
CA TRP A 245 7.70 -14.76 -22.10
C TRP A 245 7.62 -13.33 -21.58
N GLN A 246 6.64 -13.07 -20.73
CA GLN A 246 6.46 -11.76 -20.09
C GLN A 246 6.15 -11.92 -18.61
N LEU A 247 6.78 -11.08 -17.79
CA LEU A 247 6.56 -11.08 -16.35
C LEU A 247 5.33 -10.24 -16.03
N VAL A 248 4.27 -10.89 -15.52
CA VAL A 248 3.07 -10.21 -15.02
C VAL A 248 3.14 -10.10 -13.51
N GLU A 249 2.96 -8.90 -12.98
CA GLU A 249 2.89 -8.66 -11.55
C GLU A 249 1.58 -7.93 -11.19
N VAL A 250 0.94 -8.37 -10.12
CA VAL A 250 -0.22 -7.69 -9.54
C VAL A 250 0.04 -7.45 -8.06
N ALA A 251 -0.04 -6.19 -7.63
CA ALA A 251 0.10 -5.81 -6.25
C ALA A 251 -1.14 -5.04 -5.79
N TYR A 252 -1.73 -5.49 -4.69
CA TYR A 252 -2.84 -4.81 -4.02
C TYR A 252 -2.55 -4.67 -2.54
N ASP A 253 -2.46 -3.44 -2.02
CA ASP A 253 -2.05 -3.15 -0.63
C ASP A 253 -3.21 -2.84 0.34
N GLY A 254 -4.44 -3.17 -0.06
CA GLY A 254 -5.66 -2.78 0.66
C GLY A 254 -6.20 -1.40 0.28
N ALA A 255 -5.50 -0.65 -0.59
CA ALA A 255 -5.91 0.68 -1.02
C ALA A 255 -5.64 0.97 -2.51
N LYS A 256 -4.51 0.49 -3.04
CA LYS A 256 -4.08 0.69 -4.43
C LYS A 256 -3.90 -0.67 -5.09
N LEU A 257 -4.45 -0.80 -6.29
CA LEU A 257 -4.17 -1.87 -7.23
C LEU A 257 -3.14 -1.37 -8.24
N ASP A 258 -2.08 -2.13 -8.46
CA ASP A 258 -1.08 -1.90 -9.50
C ASP A 258 -0.86 -3.20 -10.27
N MET A 259 -0.89 -3.11 -11.59
CA MET A 259 -0.68 -4.23 -12.50
C MET A 259 0.47 -3.87 -13.44
N ARG A 260 1.41 -4.80 -13.60
CA ARG A 260 2.63 -4.58 -14.40
C ARG A 260 2.86 -5.71 -15.37
N VAL A 261 3.51 -5.35 -16.48
CA VAL A 261 4.05 -6.29 -17.46
C VAL A 261 5.49 -5.88 -17.74
N ASP A 262 6.43 -6.80 -17.54
CA ASP A 262 7.87 -6.57 -17.72
C ASP A 262 8.38 -5.34 -16.94
N GLY A 263 7.83 -5.15 -15.73
CA GLY A 263 8.15 -4.02 -14.84
C GLY A 263 7.44 -2.69 -15.17
N ILE A 264 6.69 -2.63 -16.28
CA ILE A 264 5.96 -1.43 -16.71
C ILE A 264 4.55 -1.42 -16.11
N SER A 265 4.20 -0.38 -15.35
CA SER A 265 2.83 -0.21 -14.82
C SER A 265 1.82 0.08 -15.94
N LEU A 266 0.71 -0.64 -15.90
CA LEU A 266 -0.37 -0.56 -16.87
C LEU A 266 -1.47 0.40 -16.42
N SER A 267 -2.18 1.00 -17.38
CA SER A 267 -3.45 1.65 -17.10
C SER A 267 -4.52 0.59 -16.79
N VAL A 268 -5.07 0.66 -15.58
CA VAL A 268 -6.13 -0.22 -15.09
C VAL A 268 -7.44 0.55 -15.07
N PHE A 269 -8.51 -0.10 -15.52
CA PHE A 269 -9.86 0.44 -15.59
C PHE A 269 -10.78 -0.42 -14.74
N TYR A 270 -11.77 0.19 -14.11
CA TYR A 270 -12.86 -0.53 -13.49
C TYR A 270 -13.89 -0.88 -14.56
N VAL A 271 -14.34 -2.14 -14.59
CA VAL A 271 -15.38 -2.57 -15.54
C VAL A 271 -16.75 -2.34 -14.92
N ASP A 272 -17.53 -1.45 -15.53
CA ASP A 272 -18.87 -1.08 -15.08
C ASP A 272 -19.88 -1.24 -16.20
N GLU A 273 -20.86 -2.13 -16.03
CA GLU A 273 -21.97 -2.31 -16.98
C GLU A 273 -21.57 -2.39 -18.47
N GLY A 274 -20.42 -3.01 -18.78
CA GLY A 274 -19.93 -3.06 -20.16
C GLY A 274 -19.17 -1.82 -20.62
N GLN A 275 -18.56 -1.07 -19.69
CA GLN A 275 -17.70 0.07 -19.99
C GLN A 275 -16.41 0.02 -19.15
N LEU A 276 -15.32 0.52 -19.75
CA LEU A 276 -14.06 0.76 -19.05
C LEU A 276 -14.09 2.16 -18.43
N VAL A 277 -14.16 2.22 -17.11
CA VAL A 277 -14.17 3.49 -16.37
C VAL A 277 -12.77 3.72 -15.78
N PRO A 278 -12.10 4.86 -16.07
CA PRO A 278 -10.86 5.23 -15.41
C PRO A 278 -11.03 5.24 -13.87
N LEU A 279 -10.04 4.73 -13.12
CA LEU A 279 -10.15 4.53 -11.67
C LEU A 279 -10.44 5.82 -10.89
N ASP A 280 -9.95 6.96 -11.36
CA ASP A 280 -10.19 8.29 -10.81
C ASP A 280 -11.63 8.77 -11.03
N CYS A 281 -12.35 8.23 -12.02
CA CYS A 281 -13.76 8.49 -12.27
C CYS A 281 -14.70 7.55 -11.48
N VAL A 282 -14.21 6.47 -10.88
CA VAL A 282 -15.05 5.52 -10.15
C VAL A 282 -15.36 6.04 -8.75
N GLY A 283 -16.64 6.02 -8.38
CA GLY A 283 -17.06 6.38 -7.03
C GLY A 283 -16.34 5.56 -5.96
N LYS A 284 -15.81 6.22 -4.91
CA LYS A 284 -15.03 5.56 -3.84
C LYS A 284 -15.77 4.41 -3.16
N GLU A 285 -17.10 4.49 -3.03
CA GLU A 285 -17.89 3.40 -2.46
C GLU A 285 -17.82 2.16 -3.33
N LYS A 286 -17.99 2.32 -4.65
CA LYS A 286 -17.91 1.23 -5.62
C LYS A 286 -16.51 0.60 -5.64
N LEU A 287 -15.47 1.43 -5.63
CA LEU A 287 -14.08 0.95 -5.49
C LEU A 287 -13.85 0.20 -4.18
N ARG A 288 -14.36 0.68 -3.04
CA ARG A 288 -14.21 0.02 -1.74
C ARG A 288 -14.91 -1.32 -1.67
N ARG A 289 -16.03 -1.47 -2.38
CA ARG A 289 -16.70 -2.76 -2.46
C ARG A 289 -15.88 -3.70 -3.34
N ALA A 290 -15.49 -3.26 -4.54
CA ALA A 290 -14.67 -4.05 -5.47
C ALA A 290 -13.25 -4.41 -4.97
N LEU A 291 -12.64 -3.56 -4.16
CA LEU A 291 -11.33 -3.74 -3.53
C LEU A 291 -11.48 -3.78 -2.01
N PRO A 292 -11.63 -4.97 -1.41
CA PRO A 292 -11.86 -5.11 0.02
C PRO A 292 -10.60 -4.70 0.79
N GLU A 293 -10.77 -3.95 1.89
CA GLU A 293 -9.65 -3.49 2.73
C GLU A 293 -8.72 -4.62 3.23
N ARG A 294 -9.23 -5.86 3.25
CA ARG A 294 -8.51 -7.09 3.53
C ARG A 294 -8.88 -8.16 2.52
N VAL A 295 -7.91 -8.97 2.12
CA VAL A 295 -8.14 -10.14 1.26
C VAL A 295 -9.04 -11.13 2.03
N PRO A 296 -10.20 -11.55 1.49
CA PRO A 296 -11.10 -12.49 2.17
C PRO A 296 -10.38 -13.78 2.54
N VAL A 297 -10.52 -14.28 3.77
CA VAL A 297 -9.91 -15.55 4.19
C VAL A 297 -10.83 -16.70 3.78
N LEU A 298 -10.36 -17.58 2.88
CA LEU A 298 -11.14 -18.72 2.42
C LEU A 298 -10.34 -20.01 2.44
N GLN A 299 -11.05 -21.14 2.50
CA GLN A 299 -10.48 -22.49 2.57
C GLN A 299 -10.28 -23.13 1.20
N GLU A 300 -10.91 -22.57 0.15
CA GLU A 300 -10.77 -23.07 -1.20
C GLU A 300 -9.31 -23.12 -1.66
N PRO A 301 -8.91 -24.14 -2.43
CA PRO A 301 -7.56 -24.27 -2.94
C PRO A 301 -7.26 -23.12 -3.92
N LEU A 302 -5.99 -22.71 -3.94
CA LEU A 302 -5.48 -21.88 -5.02
C LEU A 302 -5.25 -22.79 -6.23
N THR A 303 -5.65 -22.34 -7.41
CA THR A 303 -5.33 -22.99 -8.66
C THR A 303 -4.43 -22.08 -9.52
N ILE A 304 -3.42 -22.68 -10.15
CA ILE A 304 -2.68 -22.08 -11.26
C ILE A 304 -3.34 -22.62 -12.52
N SER A 305 -3.84 -21.74 -13.38
CA SER A 305 -4.95 -22.05 -14.30
C SER A 305 -6.23 -22.46 -13.53
N ALA A 306 -7.29 -22.88 -14.23
CA ALA A 306 -8.53 -23.35 -13.61
C ALA A 306 -9.28 -24.30 -14.56
N PRO A 307 -9.98 -25.34 -14.05
CA PRO A 307 -10.62 -26.35 -14.90
C PRO A 307 -11.60 -25.79 -15.94
N ALA A 308 -12.42 -24.80 -15.56
CA ALA A 308 -13.42 -24.21 -16.44
C ALA A 308 -12.87 -23.11 -17.38
N PHE A 309 -11.68 -22.60 -17.07
CA PHE A 309 -11.07 -21.45 -17.75
C PHE A 309 -9.58 -21.76 -17.98
N SER A 310 -9.26 -22.96 -18.45
CA SER A 310 -7.86 -23.42 -18.47
C SER A 310 -6.99 -22.48 -19.31
N PHE A 311 -5.84 -22.08 -18.78
CA PHE A 311 -4.88 -21.26 -19.51
C PHE A 311 -4.45 -21.93 -20.81
N TYR A 312 -4.20 -21.11 -21.84
CA TYR A 312 -3.71 -21.57 -23.13
C TYR A 312 -2.33 -20.97 -23.39
N GLY A 313 -1.29 -21.77 -23.16
CA GLY A 313 0.11 -21.34 -23.20
C GLY A 313 0.90 -21.93 -22.05
N ALA A 314 2.05 -21.35 -21.70
CA ALA A 314 2.87 -21.79 -20.58
C ALA A 314 2.99 -20.72 -19.48
N MET A 315 3.27 -21.17 -18.26
CA MET A 315 3.64 -20.31 -17.14
C MET A 315 4.94 -20.80 -16.48
N ASP A 316 5.65 -19.87 -15.86
CA ASP A 316 6.86 -20.14 -15.09
C ASP A 316 6.97 -19.20 -13.88
N GLU A 317 7.79 -19.58 -12.90
CA GLU A 317 8.01 -18.90 -11.60
C GLU A 317 6.74 -18.28 -10.99
N VAL A 318 5.70 -19.10 -10.77
CA VAL A 318 4.44 -18.60 -10.19
C VAL A 318 4.63 -18.32 -8.70
N ARG A 319 4.48 -17.05 -8.34
CA ARG A 319 4.62 -16.53 -6.98
C ARG A 319 3.29 -15.96 -6.52
N VAL A 320 2.86 -16.41 -5.34
CA VAL A 320 1.73 -15.83 -4.62
C VAL A 320 2.22 -15.44 -3.24
N GLY A 321 1.91 -14.22 -2.87
CA GLY A 321 2.33 -13.65 -1.62
C GLY A 321 1.35 -12.61 -1.16
N GLY A 322 1.78 -11.89 -0.15
CA GLY A 322 0.92 -11.01 0.57
C GLY A 322 1.60 -9.83 1.15
N ILE A 323 0.85 -8.75 1.24
CA ILE A 323 1.32 -7.54 1.89
C ILE A 323 0.89 -7.64 3.35
N VAL A 324 1.87 -7.67 4.25
CA VAL A 324 1.67 -7.79 5.71
C VAL A 324 2.20 -6.56 6.41
N VAL A 325 1.58 -6.23 7.54
CA VAL A 325 2.10 -5.22 8.47
C VAL A 325 3.20 -5.87 9.30
N GLU A 326 4.45 -5.52 9.02
CA GLU A 326 5.62 -6.02 9.76
C GLU A 326 5.75 -5.30 11.11
N GLN A 327 5.60 -3.97 11.09
CA GLN A 327 5.67 -3.15 12.29
C GLN A 327 4.67 -1.99 12.18
N SER A 328 4.18 -1.55 13.34
CA SER A 328 3.42 -0.30 13.44
C SER A 328 4.13 0.68 14.35
N PHE A 329 3.99 1.96 14.02
CA PHE A 329 4.51 3.06 14.80
C PHE A 329 3.35 3.97 15.20
N SER A 330 3.24 4.25 16.50
CA SER A 330 2.31 5.23 17.05
C SER A 330 3.17 6.28 17.78
N PRO A 331 3.28 7.51 17.27
CA PRO A 331 4.16 8.50 17.87
C PRO A 331 3.64 8.91 19.27
N PRO A 332 4.41 8.70 20.35
CA PRO A 332 4.04 9.21 21.66
C PRO A 332 4.17 10.74 21.67
N ASN A 333 3.17 11.41 22.27
CA ASN A 333 3.14 12.88 22.43
C ASN A 333 3.27 13.68 21.11
N ALA A 334 2.97 13.06 19.98
CA ALA A 334 2.89 13.72 18.68
C ALA A 334 1.77 13.13 17.81
N SER A 335 1.44 13.84 16.75
CA SER A 335 0.43 13.49 15.76
C SER A 335 1.06 13.42 14.38
N LEU A 336 0.78 12.36 13.63
CA LEU A 336 1.05 12.31 12.20
C LEU A 336 0.22 13.38 11.47
N MET A 337 0.82 14.03 10.48
CA MET A 337 0.17 15.08 9.70
C MET A 337 -0.04 14.67 8.24
N HIS A 338 -1.08 15.22 7.63
CA HIS A 338 -1.17 15.32 6.18
C HIS A 338 -0.17 16.36 5.68
N HIS A 339 0.42 16.11 4.51
CA HIS A 339 1.26 17.13 3.87
C HIS A 339 0.40 18.34 3.47
N PRO A 340 0.73 19.56 3.95
CA PRO A 340 -0.10 20.74 3.69
C PRO A 340 0.00 21.27 2.25
N VAL A 341 1.18 21.15 1.64
CA VAL A 341 1.52 21.86 0.38
C VAL A 341 1.32 21.02 -0.89
N ILE A 342 1.33 19.69 -0.78
CA ILE A 342 1.31 18.83 -1.96
C ILE A 342 -0.13 18.35 -2.12
N GLY A 343 -0.92 19.18 -2.80
CA GLY A 343 -2.29 18.87 -3.15
C GLY A 343 -2.40 17.62 -4.04
N PRO A 344 -3.60 17.02 -4.14
CA PRO A 344 -3.85 15.83 -4.95
C PRO A 344 -3.51 16.01 -6.44
N GLU A 345 -3.35 17.25 -6.91
CA GLU A 345 -3.02 17.61 -8.30
C GLU A 345 -1.64 17.15 -8.75
N THR A 346 -0.73 16.87 -7.80
CA THR A 346 0.57 16.24 -8.10
C THR A 346 0.50 14.72 -8.25
N GLY A 347 -0.66 14.09 -7.97
CA GLY A 347 -0.81 12.64 -7.90
C GLY A 347 -0.09 11.98 -6.70
N TYR A 348 0.63 12.76 -5.90
CA TYR A 348 1.39 12.30 -4.75
C TYR A 348 0.45 11.98 -3.59
N LYS A 349 0.53 10.76 -3.05
CA LYS A 349 -0.17 10.36 -1.83
C LYS A 349 0.83 10.43 -0.66
N PRO A 350 0.91 11.55 0.09
CA PRO A 350 1.92 11.73 1.15
C PRO A 350 1.80 10.72 2.28
N GLU A 351 0.68 10.01 2.36
CA GLU A 351 0.46 8.91 3.28
C GLU A 351 1.28 7.65 2.95
N TRP A 352 1.87 7.54 1.76
CA TRP A 352 2.58 6.34 1.31
C TRP A 352 4.02 6.65 0.92
N VAL A 353 4.96 5.84 1.41
CA VAL A 353 6.36 5.82 0.95
C VAL A 353 6.68 4.41 0.50
N HIS A 354 7.14 4.24 -0.74
CA HIS A 354 7.41 2.93 -1.33
C HIS A 354 8.90 2.81 -1.57
N PHE A 355 9.47 1.68 -1.18
CA PHE A 355 10.87 1.35 -1.43
C PHE A 355 10.97 0.21 -2.44
N GLY A 356 11.88 0.34 -3.39
CA GLY A 356 12.26 -0.74 -4.30
C GLY A 356 12.99 -1.86 -3.55
N ALA A 357 13.23 -2.99 -4.22
CA ALA A 357 13.98 -4.12 -3.66
C ALA A 357 15.44 -3.78 -3.30
N ASP A 358 15.98 -2.68 -3.81
CA ASP A 358 17.28 -2.11 -3.46
C ASP A 358 17.22 -1.14 -2.25
N GLY A 359 16.04 -0.99 -1.64
CA GLY A 359 15.76 -0.07 -0.54
C GLY A 359 15.92 1.40 -0.86
N ARG A 360 15.97 1.76 -2.15
CA ARG A 360 15.84 3.13 -2.61
C ARG A 360 14.36 3.50 -2.70
N LEU A 361 14.08 4.80 -2.74
CA LEU A 361 12.72 5.27 -2.97
C LEU A 361 12.29 4.81 -4.36
N ASP A 362 11.12 4.18 -4.45
CA ASP A 362 10.66 3.57 -5.70
C ASP A 362 10.21 4.65 -6.70
N PRO A 363 10.93 4.87 -7.81
CA PRO A 363 10.63 5.94 -8.76
C PRO A 363 9.27 5.78 -9.44
N ARG A 364 8.65 4.58 -9.35
CA ARG A 364 7.31 4.30 -9.90
C ARG A 364 6.20 4.98 -9.10
N TYR A 365 6.44 5.21 -7.81
CA TYR A 365 5.48 5.86 -6.93
C TYR A 365 5.90 7.29 -6.59
N HIS A 366 7.20 7.59 -6.72
CA HIS A 366 7.80 8.83 -6.27
C HIS A 366 8.63 9.46 -7.40
N ALA A 367 8.09 10.51 -8.04
CA ALA A 367 8.85 11.27 -9.03
C ALA A 367 9.99 12.09 -8.39
N THR A 368 9.82 12.47 -7.14
CA THR A 368 10.75 13.25 -6.32
C THR A 368 10.92 12.58 -4.95
N GLU A 369 11.59 13.26 -4.02
CA GLU A 369 11.65 12.80 -2.63
C GLU A 369 10.26 12.64 -1.99
N ALA A 370 10.17 11.71 -1.05
CA ALA A 370 8.97 11.51 -0.26
C ALA A 370 9.07 12.25 1.09
N GLN A 371 7.96 12.84 1.53
CA GLN A 371 7.90 13.65 2.74
C GLN A 371 6.83 13.15 3.71
N LEU A 372 7.22 12.90 4.96
CA LEU A 372 6.35 12.47 6.06
C LEU A 372 6.46 13.45 7.22
N LEU A 373 5.32 13.83 7.81
CA LEU A 373 5.25 14.90 8.81
C LEU A 373 4.69 14.43 10.14
N LEU A 374 5.23 15.00 11.22
CA LEU A 374 4.77 14.86 12.61
C LEU A 374 4.66 16.23 13.27
N THR A 375 3.74 16.39 14.22
CA THR A 375 3.67 17.59 15.07
C THR A 375 3.40 17.22 16.52
N ASN A 376 4.00 17.95 17.47
CA ASN A 376 3.63 17.85 18.88
C ASN A 376 2.45 18.78 19.26
N ASN A 377 1.85 19.48 18.29
CA ASN A 377 0.73 20.36 18.58
C ASN A 377 -0.48 19.52 19.05
N PRO A 378 -0.90 19.62 20.33
CA PRO A 378 -2.00 18.82 20.87
C PRO A 378 -3.37 19.20 20.27
N TYR A 379 -3.46 20.37 19.65
CA TYR A 379 -4.65 20.86 18.98
C TYR A 379 -4.71 20.47 17.50
N TYR A 380 -3.62 19.90 16.95
CA TYR A 380 -3.66 19.33 15.62
C TYR A 380 -4.63 18.16 15.60
N LYS A 381 -5.74 18.38 14.90
CA LYS A 381 -6.66 17.31 14.53
C LYS A 381 -6.53 17.17 13.01
N PRO A 382 -6.04 16.03 12.51
CA PRO A 382 -5.96 15.82 11.07
C PRO A 382 -7.35 16.08 10.49
N LYS A 383 -7.44 17.00 9.54
CA LYS A 383 -8.70 17.28 8.87
C LYS A 383 -9.22 15.92 8.36
N LYS A 384 -10.46 15.56 8.70
CA LYS A 384 -11.15 14.54 7.91
C LYS A 384 -11.09 15.06 6.48
N PRO A 385 -10.72 14.25 5.48
CA PRO A 385 -10.69 14.72 4.10
C PRO A 385 -12.05 15.39 3.83
N VAL A 386 -12.06 16.69 3.52
CA VAL A 386 -13.26 17.56 3.54
C VAL A 386 -14.40 16.98 2.69
N VAL A 387 -14.03 16.16 1.70
CA VAL A 387 -14.90 15.30 0.90
C VAL A 387 -15.93 14.51 1.74
N PHE A 388 -15.60 14.06 2.96
CA PHE A 388 -16.47 13.22 3.79
C PHE A 388 -17.71 13.94 4.37
N GLU A 389 -17.67 15.25 4.61
CA GLU A 389 -18.82 15.98 5.20
C GLU A 389 -19.71 16.62 4.13
N ALA A 390 -19.12 17.08 3.03
CA ALA A 390 -19.88 17.61 1.89
C ALA A 390 -20.68 16.50 1.18
N MET A 391 -20.08 15.32 0.96
CA MET A 391 -20.78 14.19 0.32
C MET A 391 -21.87 13.58 1.20
N ARG A 392 -21.69 13.55 2.53
CA ARG A 392 -22.69 12.98 3.46
C ARG A 392 -23.97 13.82 3.56
N LYS A 393 -23.93 15.11 3.20
CA LYS A 393 -25.09 16.01 3.25
C LYS A 393 -25.85 16.12 1.92
N GLY A 394 -25.51 15.33 0.90
CA GLY A 394 -26.23 15.30 -0.39
C GLY A 394 -26.26 16.63 -1.14
N GLY A 395 -25.47 17.62 -0.73
CA GLY A 395 -25.48 18.96 -1.30
C GLY A 395 -24.40 19.09 -2.38
N VAL A 396 -24.82 19.38 -3.61
CA VAL A 396 -23.95 20.06 -4.58
C VAL A 396 -23.47 21.34 -3.89
N LEU A 397 -22.17 21.48 -3.68
CA LEU A 397 -21.58 22.70 -3.12
C LEU A 397 -21.75 23.83 -4.15
N SER A 398 -22.90 24.52 -4.11
CA SER A 398 -23.19 25.69 -4.93
C SER A 398 -22.39 26.93 -4.49
N LYS A 399 -21.72 26.84 -3.34
CA LYS A 399 -20.65 27.76 -2.93
C LYS A 399 -19.51 26.95 -2.30
N PRO A 400 -18.23 27.28 -2.58
CA PRO A 400 -17.13 26.76 -1.79
C PRO A 400 -17.41 27.06 -0.30
N PRO A 401 -17.14 26.12 0.62
CA PRO A 401 -17.21 26.43 2.05
C PRO A 401 -16.40 27.70 2.31
N ASP A 402 -16.91 28.60 3.15
CA ASP A 402 -16.17 29.78 3.58
C ASP A 402 -14.96 29.32 4.42
N TYR A 403 -13.87 29.02 3.70
CA TYR A 403 -12.61 28.54 4.26
C TYR A 403 -11.93 29.63 5.10
N GLU A 404 -12.19 30.91 4.81
CA GLU A 404 -11.57 32.05 5.49
C GLU A 404 -12.15 32.26 6.88
N GLU A 405 -13.48 32.19 7.04
CA GLU A 405 -14.11 32.44 8.34
C GLU A 405 -13.83 31.30 9.35
N PHE A 406 -13.72 30.05 8.88
CA PHE A 406 -13.32 28.89 9.69
C PHE A 406 -11.81 28.84 9.99
N ALA A 407 -10.97 29.38 9.09
CA ALA A 407 -9.53 29.47 9.29
C ALA A 407 -9.15 30.60 10.26
N ARG A 408 -9.84 31.75 10.19
CA ARG A 408 -9.53 32.93 11.01
C ARG A 408 -9.88 32.72 12.49
N LYS A 409 -11.05 32.15 12.79
CA LYS A 409 -11.51 31.93 14.18
C LYS A 409 -10.80 30.78 14.92
N LYS A 410 -10.08 29.90 14.20
CA LYS A 410 -9.29 28.79 14.77
C LYS A 410 -7.78 29.01 14.76
N ARG A 411 -7.27 30.01 14.03
CA ARG A 411 -5.84 30.33 13.95
C ARG A 411 -5.30 30.86 15.27
N GLU A 412 -6.08 31.66 15.98
CA GLU A 412 -5.68 32.30 17.25
C GLU A 412 -5.72 31.34 18.46
N GLU A 413 -6.45 30.22 18.38
CA GLU A 413 -6.64 29.29 19.52
C GLU A 413 -5.72 28.05 19.51
N ARG A 414 -4.83 27.84 18.50
CA ARG A 414 -4.28 26.49 18.22
C ARG A 414 -2.77 26.32 18.15
N ALA A 415 -1.97 27.38 18.05
CA ALA A 415 -0.52 27.25 18.10
C ALA A 415 -0.04 27.64 19.50
N THR A 416 0.39 26.66 20.30
CA THR A 416 1.25 27.03 21.42
C THR A 416 2.60 27.46 20.83
N PRO A 417 3.25 28.52 21.33
CA PRO A 417 4.58 28.96 20.87
C PRO A 417 5.67 27.86 20.92
N GLN A 418 5.37 26.74 21.56
CA GLN A 418 6.25 25.56 21.71
C GLN A 418 5.93 24.43 20.71
N SER A 419 4.93 24.60 19.85
CA SER A 419 4.59 23.62 18.83
C SER A 419 5.72 23.52 17.78
N LYS A 420 6.06 22.30 17.41
CA LYS A 420 7.12 21.95 16.46
C LYS A 420 6.58 20.97 15.43
N VAL A 421 7.16 21.01 14.25
CA VAL A 421 6.91 20.08 13.16
C VAL A 421 8.20 19.35 12.85
N ALA A 422 8.14 18.04 12.72
CA ALA A 422 9.25 17.24 12.23
C ALA A 422 8.93 16.74 10.83
N LEU A 423 9.83 17.00 9.90
CA LEU A 423 9.79 16.58 8.51
C LEU A 423 10.81 15.47 8.29
N VAL A 424 10.32 14.29 7.95
CA VAL A 424 11.13 13.15 7.53
C VAL A 424 11.11 13.08 6.01
N ARG A 425 12.26 13.35 5.38
CA ARG A 425 12.44 13.33 3.92
C ARG A 425 13.14 12.06 3.51
N VAL A 426 12.60 11.36 2.51
CA VAL A 426 13.21 10.18 1.90
C VAL A 426 13.65 10.57 0.50
N LEU A 427 14.96 10.63 0.28
CA LEU A 427 15.53 10.98 -1.00
C LEU A 427 15.42 9.81 -2.00
N PRO A 428 15.51 10.06 -3.32
CA PRO A 428 15.58 9.00 -4.34
C PRO A 428 16.66 7.94 -4.08
N SER A 429 17.76 8.32 -3.43
CA SER A 429 18.84 7.40 -3.03
C SER A 429 18.46 6.43 -1.91
N GLY A 430 17.29 6.60 -1.27
CA GLY A 430 16.88 5.89 -0.05
C GLY A 430 17.43 6.51 1.24
N ALA A 431 18.19 7.61 1.16
CA ALA A 431 18.64 8.34 2.35
C ALA A 431 17.46 9.02 3.05
N VAL A 432 17.39 8.86 4.37
CA VAL A 432 16.32 9.44 5.19
C VAL A 432 16.87 10.57 6.05
N LEU A 433 16.41 11.78 5.79
CA LEU A 433 16.75 13.01 6.50
C LEU A 433 15.64 13.37 7.50
N LEU A 434 16.02 14.04 8.58
CA LEU A 434 15.08 14.56 9.58
C LEU A 434 15.40 16.02 9.84
N GLU A 435 14.40 16.86 9.63
CA GLU A 435 14.44 18.30 9.88
C GLU A 435 13.34 18.64 10.89
N VAL A 436 13.60 19.58 11.80
CA VAL A 436 12.64 19.99 12.83
C VAL A 436 12.48 21.51 12.77
N TYR A 437 11.24 21.96 12.59
CA TYR A 437 10.87 23.35 12.41
C TYR A 437 9.98 23.82 13.56
N LYS A 438 9.93 25.13 13.79
CA LYS A 438 8.87 25.71 14.63
C LYS A 438 7.57 25.71 13.85
N TRP A 439 6.45 25.51 14.54
CA TRP A 439 5.13 25.50 13.91
C TRP A 439 4.86 26.80 13.13
N ASP A 440 5.21 27.94 13.69
CA ASP A 440 4.95 29.25 13.08
C ASP A 440 5.73 29.45 11.77
N GLU A 441 6.94 28.90 11.67
CA GLU A 441 7.76 28.92 10.44
C GLU A 441 7.09 28.12 9.32
N VAL A 442 6.53 26.95 9.64
CA VAL A 442 5.80 26.11 8.68
C VAL A 442 4.52 26.78 8.21
N MET A 443 3.75 27.37 9.14
CA MET A 443 2.51 28.06 8.81
C MET A 443 2.75 29.36 8.01
N ALA A 444 3.87 30.04 8.24
CA ALA A 444 4.27 31.22 7.48
C ALA A 444 4.62 30.83 6.03
N ALA A 445 5.42 29.78 5.84
CA ALA A 445 5.74 29.25 4.51
C ALA A 445 4.50 28.77 3.74
N GLU A 446 3.52 28.17 4.42
CA GLU A 446 2.24 27.79 3.81
C GLU A 446 1.40 29.00 3.37
N ALA A 447 1.55 30.16 4.02
CA ALA A 447 0.79 31.37 3.69
C ALA A 447 1.41 32.19 2.55
N GLU A 448 2.70 32.01 2.27
CA GLU A 448 3.41 32.68 1.17
C GLU A 448 3.24 31.97 -0.19
N GLN A 449 2.86 30.70 -0.17
CA GLN A 449 2.53 29.88 -1.35
C GLN A 449 1.06 30.02 -1.71
#